data_AF-A0A4Z0BFE0-F1
#
_entry.id   AF-A0A4Z0BFE0-F1
#
_cell.length_a   1.000
_cell.length_b   1.000
_cell.length_c   1.000
_cell.angle_alpha   90.00
_cell.angle_beta   90.00
_cell.angle_gamma   90.00
#
_symmetry.space_group_name_H-M   'P 1'
#
loop_
_entity.id
_entity.type
_entity.pdbx_description
1 polymer ?
#
loop_
_entity_poly.entity_id
_entity_poly.type
_entity_poly.pdbx_seq_one_letter_code
_entity_poly.pdbx_strand_id
1 'polypeptide(L)'
;MEPIAKDQALAWLADSDVEIAGAAHAYLEKARHSARVTPPLSEDEFAQLSVEYLKRCLLGTQEGEWVQSRFEAAWALVSWLARQAKQPSVNAVGFVRWLGDSYKANLELRNVVITGLLEHVLGSKDVDRLFISWECDPELAQALSSAREWKKRGGRSPIDLK
;
A
#
# COMPACT_ATOMS: atom_id res chain seq x y z
N MET A 1 30.13 12.81 -3.42
CA MET A 1 28.82 12.67 -4.10
C MET A 1 28.03 13.92 -3.83
N GLU A 2 27.33 14.45 -4.84
CA GLU A 2 26.58 15.70 -4.74
C GLU A 2 25.29 15.56 -3.91
N PRO A 3 24.88 16.62 -3.18
CA PRO A 3 23.60 16.65 -2.48
C PRO A 3 22.41 16.68 -3.46
N ILE A 4 21.27 16.15 -3.03
CA ILE A 4 20.00 16.17 -3.79
C ILE A 4 19.11 17.23 -3.16
N ALA A 5 18.57 18.16 -3.95
CA ALA A 5 17.61 19.12 -3.43
C ALA A 5 16.31 18.42 -2.99
N LYS A 6 15.73 18.80 -1.85
CA LYS A 6 14.47 18.20 -1.37
C LYS A 6 13.36 18.26 -2.41
N ASP A 7 13.18 19.40 -3.05
CA ASP A 7 12.14 19.59 -4.08
C ASP A 7 12.36 18.67 -5.28
N GLN A 8 13.62 18.39 -5.63
CA GLN A 8 13.96 17.44 -6.68
C GLN A 8 13.58 16.01 -6.30
N ALA A 9 13.86 15.59 -5.07
CA ALA A 9 13.50 14.27 -4.57
C ALA A 9 11.96 14.09 -4.51
N LEU A 10 11.24 15.12 -4.06
CA LEU A 10 9.78 15.14 -4.04
C LEU A 10 9.20 15.08 -5.45
N ALA A 11 9.78 15.82 -6.41
CA ALA A 11 9.35 15.81 -7.80
C ALA A 11 9.49 14.42 -8.43
N TRP A 12 10.62 13.72 -8.21
CA TRP A 12 10.80 12.36 -8.72
C TRP A 12 9.80 11.36 -8.12
N LEU A 13 9.56 11.43 -6.81
CA LEU A 13 8.60 10.56 -6.13
C LEU A 13 7.14 10.84 -6.55
N ALA A 14 6.84 12.07 -6.94
CA ALA A 14 5.51 12.49 -7.39
C ALA A 14 5.30 12.37 -8.91
N ASP A 15 6.34 11.99 -9.67
CA ASP A 15 6.32 11.97 -11.14
C ASP A 15 5.14 11.15 -11.67
N SER A 16 4.54 11.60 -12.76
CA SER A 16 3.42 10.89 -13.40
C SER A 16 3.85 9.57 -14.02
N ASP A 17 5.12 9.44 -14.42
CA ASP A 17 5.69 8.19 -14.87
C ASP A 17 5.98 7.27 -13.68
N VAL A 18 5.32 6.12 -13.64
CA VAL A 18 5.44 5.15 -12.56
C VAL A 18 6.85 4.55 -12.47
N GLU A 19 7.59 4.48 -13.58
CA GLU A 19 8.99 4.00 -13.57
C GLU A 19 9.89 5.01 -12.88
N ILE A 20 9.70 6.30 -13.13
CA ILE A 20 10.46 7.37 -12.45
C ILE A 20 10.14 7.37 -10.96
N ALA A 21 8.85 7.32 -10.60
CA ALA A 21 8.43 7.27 -9.21
C ALA A 21 8.96 6.00 -8.50
N GLY A 22 8.94 4.85 -9.17
CA GLY A 22 9.47 3.59 -8.66
C GLY A 22 10.99 3.61 -8.46
N ALA A 23 11.73 4.14 -9.43
CA ALA A 23 13.17 4.28 -9.34
C ALA A 23 13.56 5.22 -8.18
N ALA A 24 12.82 6.33 -8.04
CA ALA A 24 13.00 7.27 -6.93
C ALA A 24 12.70 6.63 -5.58
N HIS A 25 11.59 5.89 -5.48
CA HIS A 25 11.21 5.16 -4.26
C HIS A 25 12.30 4.16 -3.86
N ALA A 26 12.70 3.26 -4.76
CA ALA A 26 13.71 2.24 -4.50
C ALA A 26 15.11 2.83 -4.20
N TYR A 27 15.42 3.97 -4.81
CA TYR A 27 16.67 4.68 -4.56
C TYR A 27 16.66 5.35 -3.17
N LEU A 28 15.61 6.09 -2.83
CA LEU A 28 15.51 6.88 -1.60
C LEU A 28 15.18 6.04 -0.36
N GLU A 29 14.61 4.84 -0.53
CA GLU A 29 14.39 3.90 0.60
C GLU A 29 15.71 3.55 1.32
N LYS A 30 16.85 3.57 0.60
CA LYS A 30 18.16 3.29 1.18
C LYS A 30 18.64 4.51 1.97
N ALA A 31 18.90 4.33 3.27
CA ALA A 31 19.35 5.39 4.19
C ALA A 31 20.53 6.24 3.67
N ARG A 32 21.50 5.60 2.99
CA ARG A 32 22.66 6.30 2.41
C ARG A 32 22.29 7.28 1.28
N HIS A 33 21.16 7.07 0.62
CA HIS A 33 20.68 7.90 -0.48
C HIS A 33 19.71 8.97 0.03
N SER A 34 18.79 8.64 0.94
CA SER A 34 17.94 9.65 1.60
C SER A 34 18.74 10.65 2.42
N ALA A 35 19.85 10.24 3.04
CA ALA A 35 20.77 11.14 3.75
C ALA A 35 21.44 12.20 2.85
N ARG A 36 21.35 12.07 1.51
CA ARG A 36 21.85 13.08 0.57
C ARG A 36 20.84 14.18 0.29
N VAL A 37 19.58 14.01 0.69
CA VAL A 37 18.51 14.99 0.43
C VAL A 37 18.66 16.16 1.39
N THR A 38 18.73 17.38 0.85
CA THR A 38 18.90 18.62 1.61
C THR A 38 17.84 19.67 1.20
N PRO A 39 17.05 20.20 2.15
CA PRO A 39 16.91 19.72 3.55
C PRO A 39 16.39 18.28 3.63
N PRO A 40 16.56 17.57 4.77
CA PRO A 40 16.12 16.18 4.89
C PRO A 40 14.64 15.99 4.56
N LEU A 41 14.34 14.88 3.88
CA LEU A 41 12.98 14.41 3.67
C LEU A 41 12.44 13.84 4.99
N SER A 42 11.25 14.25 5.41
CA SER A 42 10.61 13.65 6.57
C SER A 42 10.09 12.24 6.23
N GLU A 43 9.95 11.40 7.25
CA GLU A 43 9.39 10.05 7.07
C GLU A 43 7.97 10.09 6.51
N ASP A 44 7.18 11.09 6.89
CA ASP A 44 5.80 11.27 6.42
C ASP A 44 5.74 11.68 4.96
N GLU A 45 6.60 12.60 4.50
CA GLU A 45 6.67 13.00 3.09
C GLU A 45 7.05 11.82 2.20
N PHE A 46 8.06 11.05 2.61
CA PHE A 46 8.45 9.85 1.89
C PHE A 46 7.33 8.80 1.87
N ALA A 47 6.72 8.55 3.03
CA ALA A 47 5.67 7.54 3.15
C ALA A 47 4.42 7.90 2.34
N GLN A 48 4.02 9.17 2.31
CA GLN A 48 2.85 9.62 1.55
C GLN A 48 3.05 9.40 0.05
N LEU A 49 4.18 9.84 -0.51
CA LEU A 49 4.46 9.66 -1.94
C LEU A 49 4.70 8.19 -2.29
N SER A 50 5.34 7.43 -1.40
CA SER A 50 5.49 5.98 -1.57
C SER A 50 4.13 5.28 -1.64
N VAL A 51 3.16 5.67 -0.81
CA VAL A 51 1.80 5.12 -0.90
C VAL A 51 1.14 5.46 -2.22
N GLU A 52 1.28 6.69 -2.74
CA GLU A 52 0.71 7.04 -4.04
C GLU A 52 1.34 6.25 -5.19
N TYR A 53 2.65 6.01 -5.16
CA TYR A 53 3.32 5.09 -6.09
C TYR A 53 2.76 3.66 -5.96
N LEU A 54 2.68 3.11 -4.75
CA LEU A 54 2.17 1.75 -4.50
C LEU A 54 0.71 1.59 -4.93
N LYS A 55 -0.14 2.62 -4.76
CA LYS A 55 -1.51 2.64 -5.27
C LYS A 55 -1.54 2.49 -6.80
N ARG A 56 -0.63 3.16 -7.52
CA ARG A 56 -0.54 3.05 -8.98
C ARG A 56 -0.07 1.67 -9.40
N CYS A 57 0.93 1.09 -8.72
CA CYS A 57 1.35 -0.29 -8.95
C CYS A 57 0.22 -1.29 -8.69
N LEU A 58 -0.57 -1.05 -7.63
CA LEU A 58 -1.68 -1.92 -7.26
C LEU A 58 -2.80 -1.90 -8.31
N LEU A 59 -3.12 -0.73 -8.88
CA LEU A 59 -4.15 -0.58 -9.92
C LEU A 59 -3.65 -0.96 -11.33
N GLY A 60 -2.39 -0.70 -11.61
CA GLY A 60 -1.79 -0.84 -12.93
C GLY A 60 -1.67 -2.29 -13.40
N THR A 61 -1.59 -2.46 -14.72
CA THR A 61 -1.09 -3.66 -15.40
C THR A 61 0.27 -3.41 -16.06
N GLN A 62 0.84 -2.23 -15.81
CA GLN A 62 2.09 -1.79 -16.42
C GLN A 62 3.24 -2.66 -15.88
N GLU A 63 4.16 -3.00 -16.77
CA GLU A 63 5.39 -3.70 -16.45
C GLU A 63 6.57 -2.76 -16.68
N GLY A 64 7.61 -2.93 -15.88
CA GLY A 64 8.88 -2.24 -16.06
C GLY A 64 9.84 -2.58 -14.93
N GLU A 65 11.05 -2.04 -14.98
CA GLU A 65 12.12 -2.41 -14.04
C GLU A 65 11.82 -1.91 -12.64
N TRP A 66 11.14 -0.76 -12.53
CA TRP A 66 10.88 -0.09 -11.26
C TRP A 66 9.40 -0.10 -10.88
N VAL A 67 8.53 -0.70 -11.69
CA VAL A 67 7.15 -0.98 -11.33
C VAL A 67 7.06 -2.27 -10.52
N GLN A 68 6.64 -2.16 -9.26
CA GLN A 68 6.30 -3.33 -8.46
C GLN A 68 5.09 -4.05 -9.03
N SER A 69 5.11 -5.38 -8.94
CA SER A 69 3.93 -6.19 -9.19
C SER A 69 2.80 -5.82 -8.21
N ARG A 70 1.55 -6.09 -8.59
CA ARG A 70 0.39 -5.85 -7.73
C ARG A 70 0.53 -6.50 -6.34
N PHE A 71 1.14 -7.68 -6.28
CA PHE A 71 1.36 -8.40 -5.02
C PHE A 71 2.47 -7.79 -4.16
N GLU A 72 3.58 -7.36 -4.76
CA GLU A 72 4.64 -6.65 -4.04
C GLU A 72 4.10 -5.32 -3.47
N ALA A 73 3.32 -4.60 -4.27
CA ALA A 73 2.70 -3.36 -3.83
C ALA A 73 1.70 -3.59 -2.68
N ALA A 74 0.85 -4.61 -2.79
CA ALA A 74 -0.06 -5.01 -1.71
C ALA A 74 0.70 -5.35 -0.42
N TRP A 75 1.78 -6.12 -0.52
CA TRP A 75 2.62 -6.51 0.61
C TRP A 75 3.31 -5.30 1.27
N ALA A 76 3.84 -4.36 0.50
CA ALA A 76 4.42 -3.13 1.02
C ALA A 76 3.38 -2.30 1.80
N LEU A 77 2.14 -2.25 1.29
CA LEU A 77 1.01 -1.55 1.92
C LEU A 77 0.56 -2.19 3.24
N VAL A 78 0.78 -3.50 3.47
CA VAL A 78 0.51 -4.16 4.76
C VAL A 78 1.31 -3.50 5.87
N SER A 79 2.62 -3.36 5.68
CA SER A 79 3.51 -2.77 6.69
C SER A 79 3.18 -1.30 6.96
N TRP A 80 2.88 -0.55 5.90
CA TRP A 80 2.46 0.84 6.03
C TRP A 80 1.15 0.95 6.82
N LEU A 81 0.12 0.18 6.46
CA LEU A 81 -1.20 0.27 7.08
C LEU A 81 -1.16 -0.20 8.55
N ALA A 82 -0.41 -1.26 8.85
CA ALA A 82 -0.22 -1.72 10.23
C ALA A 82 0.47 -0.66 11.10
N ARG A 83 1.43 0.10 10.55
CA ARG A 83 2.05 1.23 11.25
C ARG A 83 1.05 2.36 11.50
N GLN A 84 0.28 2.73 10.48
CA GLN A 84 -0.70 3.81 10.59
C GLN A 84 -1.89 3.46 11.51
N ALA A 85 -2.25 2.19 11.64
CA ALA A 85 -3.34 1.76 12.52
C ALA A 85 -3.06 2.05 14.01
N LYS A 86 -1.80 2.03 14.44
CA LYS A 86 -1.41 2.31 15.84
C LYS A 86 -1.73 3.74 16.26
N GLN A 87 -1.71 4.67 15.32
CA GLN A 87 -2.09 6.07 15.51
C GLN A 87 -2.88 6.51 14.28
N PRO A 88 -4.19 6.19 14.22
CA PRO A 88 -4.99 6.35 13.01
C PRO A 88 -4.93 7.78 12.46
N SER A 89 -4.29 7.92 11.31
CA SER A 89 -4.21 9.18 10.57
C SER A 89 -5.36 9.30 9.58
N VAL A 90 -5.69 10.54 9.17
CA VAL A 90 -6.64 10.80 8.07
C VAL A 90 -6.22 10.06 6.80
N ASN A 91 -4.91 9.89 6.59
CA ASN A 91 -4.35 9.16 5.45
C ASN A 91 -4.71 7.67 5.48
N ALA A 92 -4.71 7.01 6.64
CA ALA A 92 -5.08 5.61 6.75
C ALA A 92 -6.56 5.37 6.46
N VAL A 93 -7.44 6.23 7.01
CA VAL A 93 -8.88 6.16 6.75
C VAL A 93 -9.17 6.45 5.27
N GLY A 94 -8.51 7.47 4.71
CA GLY A 94 -8.60 7.80 3.28
C GLY A 94 -8.14 6.64 2.39
N PHE A 95 -7.05 5.98 2.75
CA PHE A 95 -6.56 4.80 2.04
C PHE A 95 -7.55 3.63 2.10
N VAL A 96 -8.11 3.29 3.27
CA VAL A 96 -9.08 2.18 3.38
C VAL A 96 -10.36 2.46 2.60
N ARG A 97 -10.80 3.71 2.54
CA ARG A 97 -11.92 4.12 1.67
C ARG A 97 -11.55 3.92 0.20
N TRP A 98 -10.42 4.49 -0.24
CA TRP A 98 -9.92 4.35 -1.61
C TRP A 98 -9.76 2.89 -2.03
N LEU A 99 -9.25 2.04 -1.12
CA LEU A 99 -9.06 0.61 -1.37
C LEU A 99 -10.40 -0.09 -1.57
N GLY A 100 -11.42 0.27 -0.78
CA GLY A 100 -12.77 -0.30 -0.90
C GLY A 100 -13.44 0.10 -2.22
N ASP A 101 -13.30 1.37 -2.62
CA ASP A 101 -13.81 1.84 -3.91
C ASP A 101 -13.09 1.15 -5.08
N SER A 102 -11.77 1.02 -5.00
CA SER A 102 -10.96 0.35 -6.02
C SER A 102 -11.26 -1.14 -6.12
N TYR A 103 -11.46 -1.82 -4.99
CA TYR A 103 -11.84 -3.23 -4.91
C TYR A 103 -13.17 -3.50 -5.62
N LYS A 104 -14.17 -2.63 -5.40
CA LYS A 104 -15.48 -2.75 -6.03
C LYS A 104 -15.44 -2.45 -7.53
N ALA A 105 -14.62 -1.47 -7.93
CA ALA A 105 -14.52 -1.05 -9.33
C ALA A 105 -13.70 -2.02 -10.21
N ASN A 106 -12.79 -2.81 -9.63
CA ASN A 106 -11.86 -3.64 -10.39
C ASN A 106 -11.87 -5.10 -9.91
N LEU A 107 -12.47 -5.99 -10.70
CA LEU A 107 -12.57 -7.42 -10.40
C LEU A 107 -11.20 -8.11 -10.29
N GLU A 108 -10.24 -7.72 -11.12
CA GLU A 108 -8.90 -8.31 -11.10
C GLU A 108 -8.14 -7.96 -9.82
N LEU A 109 -8.47 -6.82 -9.23
CA LEU A 109 -7.85 -6.35 -8.00
C LEU A 109 -8.34 -7.11 -6.77
N ARG A 110 -9.51 -7.75 -6.83
CA ARG A 110 -10.13 -8.40 -5.67
C ARG A 110 -9.25 -9.46 -5.05
N ASN A 111 -8.70 -10.36 -5.86
CA ASN A 111 -7.82 -11.41 -5.38
C ASN A 111 -6.57 -10.83 -4.72
N VAL A 112 -5.90 -9.89 -5.39
CA VAL A 112 -4.69 -9.23 -4.86
C VAL A 112 -4.98 -8.54 -3.52
N VAL A 113 -6.11 -7.84 -3.39
CA VAL A 113 -6.46 -7.15 -2.15
C VAL A 113 -6.73 -8.15 -1.03
N ILE A 114 -7.45 -9.24 -1.31
CA ILE A 114 -7.72 -10.27 -0.30
C ILE A 114 -6.41 -10.95 0.11
N THR A 115 -5.73 -11.60 -0.84
CA THR A 115 -4.61 -12.50 -0.55
C THR A 115 -3.30 -11.76 -0.30
N GLY A 116 -3.09 -10.62 -0.96
CA GLY A 116 -1.85 -9.84 -0.84
C GLY A 116 -1.87 -8.79 0.27
N LEU A 117 -3.05 -8.37 0.75
CA LEU A 117 -3.18 -7.30 1.74
C LEU A 117 -4.03 -7.69 2.95
N LEU A 118 -5.31 -8.02 2.76
CA LEU A 118 -6.25 -8.21 3.87
C LEU A 118 -5.89 -9.43 4.73
N GLU A 119 -5.51 -10.55 4.11
CA GLU A 119 -5.07 -11.77 4.81
C GLU A 119 -3.90 -11.49 5.78
N HIS A 120 -3.06 -10.53 5.45
CA HIS A 120 -1.84 -10.21 6.18
C HIS A 120 -2.01 -9.08 7.18
N VAL A 121 -2.81 -8.05 6.87
CA VAL A 121 -2.94 -6.87 7.73
C VAL A 121 -3.98 -7.05 8.84
N LEU A 122 -5.06 -7.80 8.58
CA LEU A 122 -6.18 -7.96 9.52
C LEU A 122 -5.81 -8.77 10.76
N GLY A 123 -6.59 -8.64 11.83
CA GLY A 123 -6.48 -9.45 13.06
C GLY A 123 -5.75 -8.79 14.22
N SER A 124 -5.42 -7.50 14.11
CA SER A 124 -5.17 -6.65 15.27
C SER A 124 -6.35 -5.70 15.47
N LYS A 125 -6.68 -5.37 16.73
CA LYS A 125 -7.82 -4.49 17.04
C LYS A 125 -7.72 -3.13 16.34
N ASP A 126 -6.52 -2.60 16.22
CA ASP A 126 -6.27 -1.28 15.62
C ASP A 126 -6.51 -1.30 14.11
N VAL A 127 -6.01 -2.31 13.41
CA VAL A 127 -6.27 -2.47 11.96
C VAL A 127 -7.74 -2.78 11.73
N ASP A 128 -8.32 -3.73 12.48
CA ASP A 128 -9.72 -4.13 12.30
C ASP A 128 -10.67 -2.93 12.42
N ARG A 129 -10.35 -1.96 13.31
CA ARG A 129 -11.11 -0.71 13.44
C ARG A 129 -11.08 0.17 12.19
N LEU A 130 -9.98 0.18 11.42
CA LEU A 130 -9.92 0.94 10.17
C LEU A 130 -10.90 0.40 9.12
N PHE A 131 -11.17 -0.90 9.14
CA PHE A 131 -12.05 -1.58 8.20
C PHE A 131 -13.51 -1.71 8.69
N ILE A 132 -13.88 -1.10 9.84
CA ILE A 132 -15.23 -1.22 10.39
C ILE A 132 -16.33 -0.80 9.40
N SER A 133 -16.06 0.20 8.56
CA SER A 133 -17.02 0.70 7.56
C SER A 133 -17.29 -0.31 6.45
N TRP A 134 -16.37 -1.23 6.18
CA TRP A 134 -16.56 -2.28 5.18
C TRP A 134 -17.57 -3.33 5.63
N GLU A 135 -17.83 -3.47 6.94
CA GLU A 135 -18.82 -4.44 7.46
C GLU A 135 -20.26 -4.06 7.08
N CYS A 136 -20.51 -2.80 6.71
CA CYS A 136 -21.83 -2.32 6.27
C CYS A 136 -22.05 -2.46 4.76
N ASP A 137 -21.02 -2.80 3.98
CA ASP A 137 -21.10 -3.00 2.53
C ASP A 137 -21.02 -4.50 2.24
N PRO A 138 -22.05 -5.14 1.66
CA PRO A 138 -22.09 -6.60 1.50
C PRO A 138 -20.89 -7.17 0.74
N GLU A 139 -20.37 -6.45 -0.26
CA GLU A 139 -19.26 -6.92 -1.08
C GLU A 139 -17.93 -6.84 -0.31
N LEU A 140 -17.70 -5.73 0.39
CA LEU A 140 -16.51 -5.53 1.21
C LEU A 140 -16.52 -6.39 2.47
N ALA A 141 -17.68 -6.61 3.07
CA ALA A 141 -17.87 -7.51 4.21
C ALA A 141 -17.49 -8.95 3.84
N GLN A 142 -17.83 -9.39 2.62
CA GLN A 142 -17.41 -10.70 2.11
C GLN A 142 -15.88 -10.79 1.98
N ALA A 143 -15.22 -9.74 1.47
CA ALA A 143 -13.76 -9.70 1.38
C ALA A 143 -13.09 -9.83 2.75
N LEU A 144 -13.60 -9.10 3.76
CA LEU A 144 -13.13 -9.21 5.15
C LEU A 144 -13.35 -10.60 5.72
N SER A 145 -14.51 -11.21 5.46
CA SER A 145 -14.84 -12.56 5.92
C SER A 145 -13.85 -13.59 5.37
N SER A 146 -13.60 -13.57 4.06
CA SER A 146 -12.64 -14.45 3.39
C SER A 146 -11.23 -14.30 3.97
N ALA A 147 -10.72 -13.07 4.09
CA ALA A 147 -9.38 -12.83 4.64
C ALA A 147 -9.26 -13.27 6.12
N ARG A 148 -10.30 -13.07 6.93
CA ARG A 148 -10.34 -13.53 8.34
C ARG A 148 -10.39 -15.06 8.43
N GLU A 149 -11.06 -15.73 7.51
CA GLU A 149 -11.12 -17.20 7.47
C GLU A 149 -9.75 -17.82 7.19
N TRP A 150 -8.97 -17.24 6.28
CA TRP A 150 -7.61 -17.69 5.96
C TRP A 150 -6.73 -17.73 7.21
N LYS A 151 -6.82 -16.66 8.01
CA LYS A 151 -6.06 -16.54 9.26
C LYS A 151 -6.48 -17.59 10.29
N LYS A 152 -7.78 -17.90 10.39
CA LYS A 152 -8.30 -18.98 11.25
C LYS A 152 -7.78 -20.36 10.85
N ARG A 153 -7.55 -20.60 9.55
CA ARG A 153 -7.00 -21.86 9.02
C ARG A 153 -5.48 -21.97 9.14
N GLY A 154 -4.83 -21.03 9.82
CA GLY A 154 -3.40 -21.09 10.15
C GLY A 154 -2.48 -20.37 9.18
N GLY A 155 -3.01 -19.68 8.17
CA GLY A 155 -2.27 -18.75 7.31
C GLY A 155 -1.17 -19.39 6.45
N ARG A 156 -1.34 -20.65 6.03
CA ARG A 156 -0.29 -21.40 5.31
C ARG A 156 -0.48 -21.47 3.79
N SER A 157 -1.66 -21.15 3.27
CA SER A 157 -1.97 -21.18 1.83
C SER A 157 -3.14 -20.23 1.50
N PRO A 158 -3.12 -19.49 0.37
CA PRO A 158 -4.26 -18.65 -0.05
C PRO A 158 -5.57 -19.44 -0.08
N ILE A 159 -6.70 -18.78 0.19
CA ILE A 159 -8.01 -19.41 -0.02
C ILE A 159 -8.27 -19.51 -1.52
N ASP A 160 -8.66 -20.69 -2.00
CA ASP A 160 -9.26 -20.85 -3.33
C ASP A 160 -10.58 -20.05 -3.37
N LEU A 161 -10.52 -18.82 -3.88
CA LEU A 161 -11.71 -18.02 -4.17
C LEU A 161 -12.37 -18.59 -5.43
N LYS A 162 -13.53 -19.24 -5.27
CA LYS A 162 -14.36 -19.73 -6.38
C LYS A 162 -15.26 -18.65 -6.96
#